data_AF-A0A7D6VCS7-F1
#
_entry.id   AF-A0A7D6VCS7-F1
#
_cell.length_a   1.000
_cell.length_b   1.000
_cell.length_c   1.000
_cell.angle_alpha   90.00
_cell.angle_beta   90.00
_cell.angle_gamma   90.00
#
_symmetry.space_group_name_H-M   'P 1'
#
loop_
_entity.id
_entity.type
_entity.pdbx_description
1 polymer ?
#
loop_
_entity_poly.entity_id
_entity_poly.type
_entity_poly.pdbx_seq_one_letter_code
_entity_poly.pdbx_strand_id
1 'polypeptide(L)'
;MAEQPKNPHDAYFRHVMSEATAAAGEMRTVLPEAAAAHLDWDGLELQSCSFVPQELRSRYTDVLFWTRWDDRDAFVFMLIEHQSSADELMAFRMLEYMIDRLGPRAKEIMMTTAEQFRTEGRTEGRAEALLEQLVVKFGAVPDRVVGIVRGGGEAARLRVWGARVLTADSLDEVFAE
;
A
#
# COMPACT_ATOMS: atom_id res chain seq x y z
N MET A 1 2.59 14.61 29.47
CA MET A 1 1.69 13.48 29.78
C MET A 1 1.27 12.88 28.46
N ALA A 2 1.59 11.61 28.21
CA ALA A 2 1.14 10.91 27.01
C ALA A 2 -0.39 10.79 27.08
N GLU A 3 -1.10 11.24 26.03
CA GLU A 3 -2.54 11.06 25.91
C GLU A 3 -2.86 9.56 25.96
N GLN A 4 -3.68 9.16 26.93
CA GLN A 4 -4.29 7.83 26.94
C GLN A 4 -5.17 7.68 25.69
N PRO A 5 -5.11 6.53 24.97
CA PRO A 5 -5.97 6.31 23.83
C PRO A 5 -7.43 6.38 24.27
N LYS A 6 -8.21 7.22 23.59
CA LYS A 6 -9.55 7.66 24.01
C LYS A 6 -10.61 6.55 24.04
N ASN A 7 -10.33 5.36 23.49
CA ASN A 7 -11.23 4.22 23.55
C ASN A 7 -10.47 2.89 23.29
N PRO A 8 -10.38 1.95 24.24
CA PRO A 8 -9.72 0.65 24.03
C PRO A 8 -10.40 -0.19 22.94
N HIS A 9 -11.69 0.04 22.70
CA HIS A 9 -12.44 -0.64 21.65
C HIS A 9 -12.05 -0.19 20.24
N ASP A 10 -11.74 1.09 20.03
CA ASP A 10 -11.22 1.58 18.73
C ASP A 10 -9.90 0.91 18.38
N ALA A 11 -8.99 0.80 19.36
CA ALA A 11 -7.69 0.16 19.16
C ALA A 11 -7.83 -1.34 18.83
N TYR A 12 -8.76 -2.03 19.51
CA TYR A 12 -9.09 -3.43 19.21
C TYR A 12 -9.68 -3.59 17.81
N PHE A 13 -10.68 -2.79 17.44
CA PHE A 13 -11.31 -2.84 16.12
C PHE A 13 -10.31 -2.52 15.01
N ARG A 14 -9.44 -1.54 15.23
CA ARG A 14 -8.33 -1.25 14.32
C ARG A 14 -7.44 -2.45 14.09
N HIS A 15 -7.07 -3.12 15.17
CA HIS A 15 -6.22 -4.29 15.09
C HIS A 15 -6.88 -5.41 14.28
N VAL A 16 -8.15 -5.71 14.55
CA VAL A 16 -8.91 -6.72 13.79
C VAL A 16 -9.04 -6.32 12.31
N MET A 17 -9.40 -5.07 12.03
CA MET A 17 -9.61 -4.59 10.66
C MET A 17 -8.32 -4.27 9.90
N SER A 18 -7.16 -4.40 10.56
CA SER A 18 -5.87 -4.39 9.87
C SER A 18 -5.57 -5.75 9.22
N GLU A 19 -6.22 -6.83 9.66
CA GLU A 19 -6.11 -8.14 9.02
C GLU A 19 -6.96 -8.21 7.76
N ALA A 20 -6.33 -8.47 6.61
CA ALA A 20 -6.98 -8.49 5.29
C ALA A 20 -8.19 -9.42 5.23
N THR A 21 -8.09 -10.61 5.84
CA THR A 21 -9.18 -11.60 5.85
C THR A 21 -10.39 -11.10 6.63
N ALA A 22 -10.17 -10.47 7.79
CA ALA A 22 -11.24 -9.93 8.62
C ALA A 22 -11.92 -8.74 7.92
N ALA A 23 -11.12 -7.82 7.38
CA ALA A 23 -11.61 -6.66 6.64
C ALA A 23 -12.41 -7.09 5.39
N ALA A 24 -11.95 -8.09 4.64
CA ALA A 24 -12.66 -8.63 3.48
C ALA A 24 -14.01 -9.26 3.86
N GLY A 25 -14.10 -9.94 5.01
CA GLY A 25 -15.35 -10.48 5.53
C GLY A 25 -16.40 -9.41 5.80
N GLU A 26 -15.99 -8.32 6.45
CA GLU A 26 -16.87 -7.17 6.68
C GLU A 26 -17.27 -6.50 5.38
N MET A 27 -16.31 -6.18 4.51
CA MET A 27 -16.56 -5.49 3.24
C MET A 27 -17.58 -6.22 2.35
N ARG A 28 -17.51 -7.56 2.26
CA ARG A 28 -18.49 -8.34 1.50
C ARG A 28 -19.91 -8.24 2.03
N THR A 29 -20.08 -7.95 3.31
CA THR A 29 -21.40 -7.84 3.96
C THR A 29 -22.03 -6.47 3.72
N VAL A 30 -21.22 -5.42 3.62
CA VAL A 30 -21.70 -4.03 3.45
C VAL A 30 -21.70 -3.56 2.00
N LEU A 31 -20.81 -4.08 1.14
CA LEU A 31 -20.73 -3.64 -0.25
C LEU A 31 -21.86 -4.25 -1.09
N PRO A 32 -22.44 -3.47 -2.02
CA PRO A 32 -23.34 -4.03 -3.03
C PRO A 32 -22.65 -5.14 -3.83
N GLU A 33 -23.39 -6.19 -4.20
CA GLU A 33 -22.89 -7.34 -4.95
C GLU A 33 -22.15 -6.91 -6.23
N ALA A 34 -22.67 -5.91 -6.94
CA ALA A 34 -22.04 -5.37 -8.14
C ALA A 34 -20.63 -4.82 -7.88
N ALA A 35 -20.38 -4.16 -6.75
CA ALA A 35 -19.05 -3.65 -6.40
C ALA A 35 -18.13 -4.77 -5.89
N ALA A 36 -18.68 -5.66 -5.07
CA ALA A 36 -17.94 -6.78 -4.49
C ALA A 36 -17.40 -7.76 -5.54
N ALA A 37 -18.07 -7.90 -6.68
CA ALA A 37 -17.66 -8.77 -7.77
C ALA A 37 -16.39 -8.30 -8.51
N HIS A 38 -16.05 -7.02 -8.43
CA HIS A 38 -14.90 -6.45 -9.14
C HIS A 38 -13.61 -6.42 -8.29
N LEU A 39 -13.74 -6.51 -6.97
CA LEU A 39 -12.61 -6.46 -6.05
C LEU A 39 -11.90 -7.82 -5.95
N ASP A 40 -10.58 -7.80 -6.06
CA ASP A 40 -9.74 -8.95 -5.76
C ASP A 40 -9.56 -9.10 -4.24
N TRP A 41 -10.28 -10.05 -3.67
CA TRP A 41 -10.27 -10.25 -2.23
C TRP A 41 -9.00 -10.91 -1.69
N ASP A 42 -8.30 -11.69 -2.52
CA ASP A 42 -7.10 -12.42 -2.12
C ASP A 42 -5.86 -11.52 -2.23
N GLY A 43 -5.92 -10.50 -3.09
CA GLY A 43 -4.91 -9.45 -3.24
C GLY A 43 -5.04 -8.26 -2.27
N LEU A 44 -5.78 -8.39 -1.16
CA LEU A 44 -5.89 -7.30 -0.17
C LEU A 44 -4.60 -7.16 0.64
N GLU A 45 -3.91 -6.03 0.46
CA GLU A 45 -2.67 -5.72 1.18
C GLU A 45 -2.85 -4.48 2.06
N LEU A 46 -2.68 -4.66 3.37
CA LEU A 46 -2.75 -3.57 4.33
C LEU A 46 -1.62 -2.57 4.06
N GLN A 47 -2.00 -1.30 3.90
CA GLN A 47 -1.06 -0.22 3.69
C GLN A 47 -0.68 0.44 4.99
N SER A 48 0.62 0.68 5.17
CA SER A 48 1.10 1.40 6.33
C SER A 48 0.63 2.85 6.24
N CYS A 49 -0.36 3.21 7.06
CA CYS A 49 -0.81 4.60 7.24
C CYS A 49 0.21 5.45 8.02
N SER A 50 1.51 5.22 7.82
CA SER A 50 2.63 5.90 8.47
C SER A 50 2.65 7.40 8.16
N PHE A 51 1.97 7.82 7.09
CA PHE A 51 1.87 9.21 6.62
C PHE A 51 0.54 9.91 6.95
N VAL A 52 -0.40 9.23 7.62
CA VAL A 52 -1.61 9.88 8.13
C VAL A 52 -1.21 10.82 9.28
N PRO A 53 -1.44 12.15 9.16
CA PRO A 53 -1.14 13.12 10.22
C PRO A 53 -1.68 12.65 11.57
N GLN A 54 -0.91 12.88 12.64
CA GLN A 54 -1.23 12.39 13.98
C GLN A 54 -2.61 12.88 14.48
N GLU A 55 -3.08 14.04 14.00
CA GLU A 55 -4.41 14.57 14.32
C GLU A 55 -5.57 13.72 13.78
N LEU A 56 -5.35 12.91 12.74
CA LEU A 56 -6.34 12.00 12.17
C LEU A 56 -6.31 10.61 12.83
N ARG A 57 -5.15 10.17 13.34
CA ARG A 57 -4.97 8.86 13.99
C ARG A 57 -5.72 8.69 15.31
N SER A 58 -6.03 9.79 15.99
CA SER A 58 -6.48 9.77 17.39
C SER A 58 -7.99 9.74 17.58
N ARG A 59 -8.79 9.79 16.50
CA ARG A 59 -10.26 9.81 16.58
C ARG A 59 -10.99 8.79 15.71
N TYR A 60 -10.35 8.26 14.67
CA TYR A 60 -10.99 7.34 13.74
C TYR A 60 -10.03 6.20 13.38
N THR A 61 -10.60 5.00 13.27
CA THR A 61 -9.86 3.82 12.86
C THR A 61 -9.86 3.76 11.34
N ASP A 62 -8.85 4.41 10.77
CA ASP A 62 -8.69 4.52 9.32
C ASP A 62 -7.71 3.43 8.87
N VAL A 63 -8.21 2.45 8.11
CA VAL A 63 -7.36 1.43 7.45
C VAL A 63 -7.43 1.60 5.94
N LEU A 64 -6.29 1.45 5.29
CA LEU A 64 -6.13 1.56 3.84
C LEU A 64 -5.62 0.23 3.32
N PHE A 65 -6.29 -0.32 2.32
CA PHE A 65 -5.85 -1.51 1.61
C PHE A 65 -5.53 -1.16 0.17
N TRP A 66 -4.49 -1.77 -0.37
CA TRP A 66 -4.30 -1.92 -1.81
C TRP A 66 -4.92 -3.25 -2.25
N THR A 67 -5.44 -3.29 -3.47
CA THR A 67 -5.99 -4.48 -4.13
C THR A 67 -6.17 -4.17 -5.63
N ARG A 68 -6.74 -5.10 -6.40
CA ARG A 68 -7.21 -4.87 -7.76
C ARG A 68 -8.72 -4.68 -7.83
N TRP A 69 -9.14 -3.77 -8.70
CA TRP A 69 -10.50 -3.64 -9.20
C TRP A 69 -10.48 -4.00 -10.69
N ASP A 70 -11.00 -5.18 -11.03
CA ASP A 70 -10.78 -5.82 -12.33
C ASP A 70 -9.27 -5.79 -12.65
N ASP A 71 -8.88 -5.13 -13.75
CA ASP A 71 -7.49 -5.01 -14.24
C ASP A 71 -6.74 -3.75 -13.77
N ARG A 72 -7.24 -3.06 -12.74
CA ARG A 72 -6.68 -1.79 -12.27
C ARG A 72 -6.30 -1.88 -10.80
N ASP A 73 -5.20 -1.24 -10.45
CA ASP A 73 -4.85 -1.01 -9.05
C ASP A 73 -5.92 -0.15 -8.39
N ALA A 74 -6.34 -0.56 -7.20
CA ALA A 74 -7.38 0.08 -6.42
C ALA A 74 -6.95 0.23 -4.96
N PHE A 75 -7.44 1.29 -4.33
CA PHE A 75 -7.25 1.54 -2.92
C PHE A 75 -8.61 1.54 -2.22
N VAL A 76 -8.75 0.72 -1.20
CA VAL A 76 -9.95 0.65 -0.37
C VAL A 76 -9.66 1.34 0.95
N PHE A 77 -10.30 2.48 1.14
CA PHE A 77 -10.23 3.23 2.39
C PHE A 77 -11.44 2.89 3.25
N MET A 78 -11.18 2.36 4.45
CA MET A 78 -12.24 2.04 5.40
C MET A 78 -12.18 3.01 6.57
N LEU A 79 -13.27 3.76 6.73
CA LEU A 79 -13.52 4.60 7.88
C LEU A 79 -14.31 3.80 8.90
N ILE A 80 -13.69 3.48 10.03
CA ILE A 80 -14.35 2.74 11.11
C ILE A 80 -14.40 3.63 12.35
N GLU A 81 -15.59 3.75 12.91
CA GLU A 81 -15.80 4.42 14.19
C GLU A 81 -16.52 3.46 15.14
N HIS A 82 -15.88 3.06 16.24
CA HIS A 82 -16.54 2.23 17.26
C HIS A 82 -17.28 3.12 18.26
N GLN A 83 -18.61 3.06 18.21
CA GLN A 83 -19.48 3.77 19.16
C GLN A 83 -19.98 2.83 20.27
N SER A 84 -19.77 3.25 21.52
CA SER A 84 -20.28 2.55 22.70
C SER A 84 -21.73 2.93 23.05
N SER A 85 -22.28 3.97 22.41
CA SER A 85 -23.67 4.43 22.59
C SER A 85 -24.23 5.01 21.28
N ALA A 86 -25.53 4.90 21.07
CA ALA A 86 -26.19 5.52 19.92
C ALA A 86 -26.14 7.06 20.02
N ASP A 87 -25.52 7.70 19.03
CA ASP A 87 -25.42 9.16 18.88
C ASP A 87 -26.36 9.59 17.75
N GLU A 88 -27.33 10.46 18.06
CA GLU A 88 -28.35 10.92 17.11
C GLU A 88 -27.77 11.68 15.91
N LEU A 89 -26.56 12.24 16.05
CA LEU A 89 -25.89 13.01 15.01
C LEU A 89 -24.86 12.19 14.23
N MET A 90 -24.90 10.85 14.33
CA MET A 90 -23.90 9.96 13.70
C MET A 90 -23.77 10.19 12.18
N ALA A 91 -24.88 10.31 11.46
CA ALA A 91 -24.85 10.59 10.04
C ALA A 91 -24.19 11.95 9.73
N PHE A 92 -24.38 12.95 10.60
CA PHE A 92 -23.76 14.27 10.45
C PHE A 92 -22.27 14.22 10.75
N ARG A 93 -21.82 13.45 11.75
CA ARG A 93 -20.40 13.24 12.05
C ARG A 93 -19.67 12.51 10.92
N MET A 94 -20.30 11.49 10.33
CA MET A 94 -19.78 10.81 9.14
C MET A 94 -19.71 11.76 7.94
N LEU A 95 -20.72 12.62 7.76
CA LEU A 95 -20.72 13.63 6.71
C LEU A 95 -19.63 14.70 6.93
N GLU A 96 -19.44 15.19 8.15
CA GLU A 96 -18.35 16.09 8.53
C GLU A 96 -17.00 15.43 8.21
N TYR A 97 -16.83 14.15 8.53
CA TYR A 97 -15.61 13.42 8.14
C TYR A 97 -15.44 13.38 6.61
N MET A 98 -16.49 13.02 5.86
CA MET A 98 -16.43 12.98 4.40
C MET A 98 -16.07 14.34 3.79
N ILE A 99 -16.63 15.44 4.32
CA ILE A 99 -16.46 16.78 3.76
C ILE A 99 -15.15 17.42 4.23
N ASP A 100 -14.89 17.50 5.54
CA ASP A 100 -13.74 18.21 6.10
C ASP A 100 -12.44 17.40 6.03
N ARG A 101 -12.52 16.06 6.10
CA ARG A 101 -11.34 15.19 6.17
C ARG A 101 -11.09 14.43 4.87
N LEU A 102 -12.13 13.90 4.25
CA LEU A 102 -12.02 13.07 3.04
C LEU A 102 -11.92 13.88 1.73
N GLY A 103 -12.15 15.20 1.79
CA GLY A 103 -11.95 16.11 0.67
C GLY A 103 -10.47 16.31 0.30
N PRO A 104 -9.84 17.47 0.59
CA PRO A 104 -8.48 17.74 0.13
C PRO A 104 -7.40 16.81 0.71
N ARG A 105 -7.53 16.44 2.00
CA ARG A 105 -6.49 15.70 2.74
C ARG A 105 -6.49 14.20 2.44
N ALA A 106 -7.65 13.53 2.37
CA ALA A 106 -7.65 12.13 1.95
C ALA A 106 -7.24 11.98 0.48
N LYS A 107 -7.60 12.94 -0.39
CA LYS A 107 -7.07 12.99 -1.76
C LYS A 107 -5.54 13.09 -1.78
N GLU A 108 -4.95 13.94 -0.94
CA GLU A 108 -3.49 14.08 -0.83
C GLU A 108 -2.84 12.76 -0.36
N ILE A 109 -3.37 12.13 0.69
CA ILE A 109 -2.88 10.83 1.20
C ILE A 109 -3.02 9.75 0.12
N MET A 110 -4.17 9.64 -0.55
CA MET A 110 -4.38 8.67 -1.63
C MET A 110 -3.46 8.93 -2.82
N MET A 111 -3.25 10.19 -3.22
CA MET A 111 -2.37 10.54 -4.33
C MET A 111 -0.90 10.28 -4.00
N THR A 112 -0.45 10.60 -2.80
CA THR A 112 0.94 10.35 -2.37
C THR A 112 1.20 8.86 -2.20
N THR A 113 0.29 8.10 -1.57
CA THR A 113 0.40 6.63 -1.50
C THR A 113 0.38 6.03 -2.90
N ALA A 114 -0.54 6.43 -3.79
CA ALA A 114 -0.57 5.94 -5.16
C ALA A 114 0.70 6.30 -5.96
N GLU A 115 1.29 7.48 -5.75
CA GLU A 115 2.53 7.89 -6.41
C GLU A 115 3.75 7.10 -5.90
N GLN A 116 3.79 6.79 -4.60
CA GLN A 116 4.78 5.88 -4.02
C GLN A 116 4.64 4.48 -4.61
N PHE A 117 3.43 3.91 -4.64
CA PHE A 117 3.16 2.61 -5.27
C PHE A 117 3.60 2.57 -6.74
N ARG A 118 3.30 3.61 -7.52
CA ARG A 118 3.79 3.72 -8.90
C ARG A 118 5.32 3.79 -8.98
N THR A 119 5.97 4.39 -7.99
CA THR A 119 7.43 4.51 -7.94
C THR A 119 8.08 3.20 -7.53
N GLU A 120 7.54 2.55 -6.49
CA GLU A 120 7.96 1.25 -5.96
C GLU A 120 7.74 0.14 -6.99
N GLY A 121 6.53 0.03 -7.57
CA GLY A 121 6.25 -0.91 -8.65
C GLY A 121 7.12 -0.65 -9.90
N ARG A 122 7.51 0.61 -10.15
CA ARG A 122 8.46 0.92 -11.23
C ARG A 122 9.89 0.52 -10.89
N THR A 123 10.31 0.59 -9.63
CA THR A 123 11.63 0.07 -9.20
C THR A 123 11.65 -1.44 -9.22
N GLU A 124 10.60 -2.09 -8.73
CA GLU A 124 10.47 -3.54 -8.69
C GLU A 124 10.42 -4.11 -10.11
N GLY A 125 9.55 -3.59 -10.99
CA GLY A 125 9.51 -4.01 -12.39
C GLY A 125 10.83 -3.75 -13.14
N ARG A 126 11.61 -2.73 -12.75
CA ARG A 126 12.97 -2.53 -13.30
C ARG A 126 13.96 -3.55 -12.77
N ALA A 127 13.87 -3.92 -11.49
CA ALA A 127 14.71 -4.92 -10.87
C ALA A 127 14.45 -6.29 -11.53
N GLU A 128 13.19 -6.65 -11.75
CA GLU A 128 12.80 -7.88 -12.46
C GLU A 128 13.31 -7.90 -13.90
N ALA A 129 13.07 -6.83 -14.67
CA ALA A 129 13.58 -6.73 -16.04
C ALA A 129 15.12 -6.80 -16.10
N LEU A 130 15.82 -6.22 -15.13
CA LEU A 130 17.27 -6.33 -15.04
C LEU A 130 17.71 -7.78 -14.76
N LEU A 131 17.04 -8.49 -13.87
CA LEU A 131 17.33 -9.89 -13.60
C LEU A 131 17.11 -10.76 -14.84
N GLU A 132 16.03 -10.54 -15.58
CA GLU A 132 15.78 -11.22 -16.85
C GLU A 132 16.91 -10.95 -17.86
N GLN A 133 17.34 -9.70 -18.01
CA GLN A 133 18.46 -9.36 -18.90
C GLN A 133 19.77 -10.03 -18.49
N LEU A 134 20.06 -10.08 -17.18
CA LEU A 134 21.24 -10.76 -16.65
C LEU A 134 21.18 -12.27 -16.92
N VAL A 135 20.01 -12.88 -16.76
CA VAL A 135 19.81 -14.31 -17.07
C VAL A 135 20.00 -14.58 -18.55
N VAL A 136 19.43 -13.73 -19.40
CA VAL A 136 19.54 -13.86 -20.87
C VAL A 136 21.00 -13.72 -21.32
N LYS A 137 21.76 -12.79 -20.75
CA LYS A 137 23.14 -12.53 -21.19
C LYS A 137 24.18 -13.46 -20.56
N PHE A 138 24.07 -13.73 -19.27
CA PHE A 138 25.11 -14.43 -18.50
C PHE A 138 24.69 -15.83 -18.03
N GLY A 139 23.44 -16.25 -18.26
CA GLY A 139 22.92 -17.52 -17.82
C GLY A 139 22.52 -17.50 -16.35
N ALA A 140 22.89 -18.52 -15.57
CA ALA A 140 22.49 -18.59 -14.16
C ALA A 140 23.04 -17.39 -13.37
N VAL A 141 22.15 -16.58 -12.79
CA VAL A 141 22.51 -15.45 -11.93
C VAL A 141 22.60 -15.92 -10.48
N PRO A 142 23.73 -15.73 -9.77
CA PRO A 142 23.88 -16.17 -8.39
C PRO A 142 22.92 -15.46 -7.43
N ASP A 143 22.44 -16.13 -6.38
CA ASP A 143 21.50 -15.58 -5.39
C ASP A 143 21.97 -14.27 -4.75
N ARG A 144 23.30 -14.12 -4.58
CA ARG A 144 23.91 -12.86 -4.08
C ARG A 144 23.52 -11.67 -4.96
N VAL A 145 23.49 -11.85 -6.27
CA VAL A 145 23.17 -10.80 -7.25
C VAL A 145 21.68 -10.52 -7.27
N VAL A 146 20.86 -11.57 -7.17
CA VAL A 146 19.40 -11.43 -7.03
C VAL A 146 19.04 -10.58 -5.81
N GLY A 147 19.69 -10.85 -4.67
CA GLY A 147 19.52 -10.06 -3.44
C GLY A 147 19.95 -8.60 -3.60
N ILE A 148 21.05 -8.34 -4.30
CA ILE A 148 21.53 -6.97 -4.57
C ILE A 148 20.55 -6.20 -5.46
N VAL A 149 20.04 -6.83 -6.52
CA VAL A 149 19.13 -6.18 -7.47
C VAL A 149 17.77 -5.89 -6.83
N ARG A 150 17.22 -6.82 -6.05
CA ARG A 150 15.96 -6.63 -5.32
C ARG A 150 16.10 -5.69 -4.12
N GLY A 151 17.25 -5.67 -3.44
CA GLY A 151 17.50 -4.83 -2.26
C GLY A 151 18.09 -3.45 -2.56
N GLY A 152 18.58 -3.21 -3.78
CA GLY A 152 19.30 -1.99 -4.18
C GLY A 152 18.38 -0.83 -4.55
N GLY A 153 17.50 -0.44 -3.62
CA GLY A 153 16.27 0.36 -3.77
C GLY A 153 16.29 1.74 -4.45
N GLU A 154 17.26 2.07 -5.29
CA GLU A 154 17.25 3.29 -6.11
C GLU A 154 17.05 2.99 -7.60
N ALA A 155 15.97 3.53 -8.17
CA ALA A 155 15.64 3.44 -9.59
C ALA A 155 16.77 3.87 -10.54
N ALA A 156 17.62 4.82 -10.09
CA ALA A 156 18.75 5.31 -10.86
C ALA A 156 19.85 4.26 -11.01
N ARG A 157 20.16 3.53 -9.93
CA ARG A 157 21.20 2.49 -9.91
C ARG A 157 20.80 1.30 -10.79
N LEU A 158 19.55 0.84 -10.70
CA LEU A 158 19.00 -0.20 -11.57
C LEU A 158 19.09 0.17 -13.06
N ARG A 159 18.89 1.46 -13.40
CA ARG A 159 19.00 1.94 -14.78
C ARG A 159 20.44 1.91 -15.28
N VAL A 160 21.40 2.30 -14.44
CA VAL A 160 22.84 2.25 -14.78
C VAL A 160 23.28 0.81 -15.02
N TRP A 161 22.90 -0.11 -14.13
CA TRP A 161 23.19 -1.53 -14.31
C TRP A 161 22.56 -2.08 -15.59
N GLY A 162 21.28 -1.80 -15.87
CA GLY A 162 20.63 -2.23 -17.12
C GLY A 162 21.33 -1.72 -18.39
N ALA A 163 21.85 -0.49 -18.38
CA ALA A 163 22.66 0.00 -19.50
C ALA A 163 24.00 -0.74 -19.63
N ARG A 164 24.66 -1.03 -18.49
CA ARG A 164 25.93 -1.77 -18.46
C ARG A 164 25.77 -3.23 -18.87
N VAL A 165 24.63 -3.86 -18.59
CA VAL A 165 24.35 -5.23 -19.06
C VAL A 165 24.53 -5.35 -20.56
N LEU A 166 24.23 -4.33 -21.35
CA LEU A 166 24.37 -4.41 -22.81
C LEU A 166 25.83 -4.57 -23.25
N THR A 167 26.78 -3.97 -22.53
CA THR A 167 28.19 -3.88 -22.94
C THR A 167 29.16 -4.72 -22.11
N ALA A 168 28.81 -5.05 -20.86
CA ALA A 168 29.70 -5.77 -19.94
C ALA A 168 29.91 -7.24 -20.34
N ASP A 169 31.11 -7.78 -20.14
CA ASP A 169 31.44 -9.18 -20.44
C ASP A 169 31.27 -10.10 -19.22
N SER A 170 31.06 -9.53 -18.03
CA SER A 170 30.84 -10.28 -16.79
C SER A 170 29.86 -9.58 -15.85
N LEU A 171 29.33 -10.33 -14.87
CA LEU A 171 28.49 -9.78 -13.81
C LEU A 171 29.24 -8.72 -12.99
N ASP A 172 30.51 -8.95 -12.66
CA ASP A 172 31.28 -8.02 -11.82
C ASP A 172 31.46 -6.65 -12.51
N GLU A 173 31.57 -6.62 -13.84
CA GLU A 173 31.61 -5.36 -14.61
C GLU A 173 30.28 -4.61 -14.62
N VAL A 174 29.14 -5.32 -14.60
CA VAL A 174 27.82 -4.68 -14.50
C VAL A 174 27.68 -3.94 -13.17
N PHE A 175 28.13 -4.57 -12.08
CA PHE A 175 27.95 -4.10 -10.71
C PHE A 175 29.12 -3.29 -10.14
N ALA A 176 30.18 -3.04 -10.92
CA ALA A 176 31.26 -2.13 -10.55
C ALA A 176 30.73 -0.73 -10.20
N GLU A 177 31.39 0.03 -9.32
CA GLU A 177 30.98 1.42 -9.00
C GLU A 177 31.25 2.37 -10.18
#